data_AF-A0A918DSN2-F1
#
_entry.id   AF-A0A918DSN2-F1
#
_cell.length_a   1.000
_cell.length_b   1.000
_cell.length_c   1.000
_cell.angle_alpha   90.00
_cell.angle_beta   90.00
_cell.angle_gamma   90.00
#
_symmetry.space_group_name_H-M   'P 1'
#
loop_
_entity.id
_entity.type
_entity.pdbx_description
1 polymer ?
#
loop_
_entity_poly.entity_id
_entity_poly.type
_entity_poly.pdbx_seq_one_letter_code
_entity_poly.pdbx_strand_id
1 'polypeptide(L)'
;MRISLLVLAALVTISPLVGGLVGGIAGLERTGGGEVAVIRDGGPLDDNKVRQVIDPGSGLTWTGLWSSTHLYPAQQRFWAATSSPGCGSPWSR
;
A
#
# COMPACT_ATOMS: atom_id res chain seq x y z
N MET A 1 -25.58 -38.16 5.59
CA MET A 1 -25.84 -37.22 4.48
C MET A 1 -26.24 -35.83 4.96
N ARG A 2 -27.25 -35.67 5.84
CA ARG A 2 -27.66 -34.35 6.37
C ARG A 2 -26.57 -33.60 7.14
N ILE A 3 -25.85 -34.28 8.03
CA ILE A 3 -24.74 -33.68 8.80
C ILE A 3 -23.61 -33.24 7.87
N SER A 4 -23.24 -34.07 6.90
CA SER A 4 -22.21 -33.75 5.91
C SER A 4 -22.56 -32.51 5.07
N LEU A 5 -23.83 -32.35 4.69
CA LEU A 5 -24.30 -31.16 3.97
C LEU A 5 -24.25 -29.89 4.84
N LEU A 6 -24.58 -30.00 6.12
CA LEU A 6 -24.50 -28.87 7.06
C LEU A 6 -23.04 -28.43 7.28
N VAL A 7 -22.12 -29.39 7.41
CA VAL A 7 -20.68 -29.10 7.55
C VAL A 7 -20.13 -28.42 6.29
N LEU A 8 -20.51 -28.90 5.10
CA LEU A 8 -20.11 -28.28 3.83
C LEU A 8 -20.68 -26.85 3.70
N ALA A 9 -21.95 -26.65 4.04
CA ALA A 9 -22.57 -25.33 4.02
C ALA A 9 -21.91 -24.36 5.00
N ALA A 10 -21.55 -24.85 6.20
CA ALA A 10 -20.84 -24.06 7.20
C ALA A 10 -19.44 -23.66 6.71
N LEU A 11 -18.67 -24.57 6.11
CA LEU A 11 -17.34 -24.25 5.58
C LEU A 11 -17.40 -23.22 4.45
N VAL A 12 -18.32 -23.41 3.49
CA VAL A 12 -18.47 -22.49 2.35
C VAL A 12 -18.89 -21.09 2.79
N THR A 13 -19.65 -20.96 3.88
CA THR A 13 -20.10 -19.65 4.38
C THR A 13 -19.10 -19.01 5.33
N ILE A 14 -18.50 -19.78 6.23
CA ILE A 14 -17.59 -19.26 7.26
C ILE A 14 -16.23 -18.92 6.68
N SER A 15 -15.68 -19.72 5.77
CA SER A 15 -14.34 -19.49 5.19
C SER A 15 -14.18 -18.14 4.48
N PRO A 16 -15.08 -17.70 3.58
CA PRO A 16 -14.94 -16.37 2.97
C PRO A 16 -15.18 -15.24 3.98
N LEU A 17 -16.01 -15.47 5.00
CA LEU A 17 -16.29 -14.50 6.05
C LEU A 17 -15.06 -14.26 6.92
N VAL A 18 -14.38 -15.34 7.32
CA VAL A 18 -13.10 -15.28 8.05
C VAL A 18 -11.99 -14.71 7.16
N GLY A 19 -11.89 -15.15 5.91
CA GLY A 19 -10.88 -14.65 4.96
C GLY A 19 -11.02 -13.17 4.68
N GLY A 20 -12.25 -12.69 4.45
CA GLY A 20 -12.55 -11.29 4.22
C GLY A 20 -12.33 -10.42 5.47
N LEU A 21 -12.67 -10.92 6.66
CA LEU A 21 -12.43 -10.20 7.92
C LEU A 21 -10.95 -10.07 8.24
N VAL A 22 -10.18 -11.17 8.17
CA VAL A 22 -8.75 -11.17 8.46
C VAL A 22 -7.99 -10.29 7.48
N GLY A 23 -8.25 -10.44 6.18
CA GLY A 23 -7.57 -9.61 5.20
C GLY A 23 -8.03 -8.14 5.23
N GLY A 24 -9.28 -7.86 5.64
CA GLY A 24 -9.79 -6.50 5.75
C GLY A 24 -9.12 -5.71 6.88
N ILE A 25 -8.90 -6.35 8.03
CA ILE A 25 -8.19 -5.76 9.18
C ILE A 25 -6.68 -5.70 8.92
N ALA A 26 -6.11 -6.71 8.24
CA ALA A 26 -4.68 -6.71 7.88
C ALA A 26 -4.32 -5.63 6.85
N GLY A 27 -5.30 -5.13 6.09
CA GLY A 27 -5.11 -4.05 5.12
C GLY A 27 -5.06 -2.64 5.74
N LEU A 28 -4.77 -2.48 7.02
CA LEU A 28 -4.65 -1.17 7.67
C LEU A 28 -3.17 -0.84 7.90
N GLU A 29 -2.67 0.19 7.22
CA GLU A 29 -1.26 0.59 7.23
C GLU A 29 -1.10 2.07 7.59
N ARG A 30 0.12 2.44 7.98
CA ARG A 30 0.50 3.81 8.32
C ARG A 30 1.93 4.08 7.84
N THR A 31 2.20 5.30 7.39
CA THR A 31 3.55 5.75 7.00
C THR A 31 4.20 6.61 8.09
N GLY A 32 5.51 6.47 8.26
CA GLY A 32 6.32 7.38 9.06
C GLY A 32 6.58 8.71 8.34
N GLY A 33 7.05 9.74 9.05
CA GLY A 33 7.33 11.07 8.47
C GLY A 33 8.47 11.10 7.43
N GLY A 34 9.26 10.04 7.32
CA GLY A 34 10.36 9.90 6.37
C GLY A 34 10.15 8.79 5.35
N GLU A 35 8.93 8.31 5.17
CA GLU A 35 8.62 7.09 4.40
C GLU A 35 7.38 7.30 3.55
N VAL A 36 7.43 6.93 2.28
CA VAL A 36 6.27 6.85 1.38
C VAL A 36 5.95 5.38 1.20
N ALA A 37 4.69 4.99 1.40
CA ALA A 37 4.24 3.63 1.09
C ALA A 37 3.68 3.59 -0.33
N VAL A 38 4.15 2.63 -1.13
CA VAL A 38 3.55 2.28 -2.41
C VAL A 38 2.83 0.96 -2.22
N ILE A 39 1.52 0.97 -2.49
CA ILE A 39 0.63 -0.17 -2.29
C ILE A 39 0.37 -0.79 -3.65
N ARG A 40 0.63 -2.09 -3.73
CA ARG A 40 0.23 -2.93 -4.84
C ARG A 40 -0.99 -3.73 -4.43
N ASP A 41 -2.00 -3.75 -5.30
CA ASP A 41 -3.15 -4.60 -5.12
C ASP A 41 -2.69 -6.08 -5.04
N GLY A 42 -3.49 -6.94 -4.43
CA GLY A 42 -3.12 -8.33 -4.20
C GLY A 42 -4.32 -9.24 -4.01
N GLY A 43 -4.07 -10.55 -4.08
CA GLY A 43 -5.11 -11.57 -3.99
C GLY A 43 -5.29 -12.38 -5.29
N PRO A 44 -6.11 -13.43 -5.24
CA PRO A 44 -6.21 -14.42 -6.32
C PRO A 44 -6.95 -13.95 -7.58
N LEU A 45 -7.64 -12.81 -7.54
CA LEU A 45 -8.40 -12.24 -8.67
C LEU A 45 -7.89 -10.86 -9.08
N ASP A 46 -6.72 -10.46 -8.59
CA ASP A 46 -6.20 -9.10 -8.74
C ASP A 46 -5.01 -9.03 -9.73
N ASP A 47 -4.81 -7.87 -10.35
CA ASP A 47 -3.77 -7.63 -11.37
C ASP A 47 -2.43 -7.14 -10.79
N ASN A 48 -2.28 -7.07 -9.46
CA ASN A 48 -1.05 -6.71 -8.72
C ASN A 48 -0.45 -5.34 -9.10
N LYS A 49 -1.28 -4.44 -9.64
CA LYS A 49 -0.83 -3.11 -10.03
C LYS A 49 -0.69 -2.19 -8.83
N VAL A 50 0.00 -1.07 -9.05
CA VAL A 50 0.08 -0.01 -8.04
C VAL A 50 -1.27 0.66 -7.93
N ARG A 51 -1.91 0.50 -6.77
CA ARG A 51 -3.22 1.06 -6.45
C ARG A 51 -3.10 2.50 -5.97
N GLN A 52 -2.19 2.70 -5.02
CA GLN A 52 -2.14 3.90 -4.20
C GLN A 52 -0.72 4.16 -3.75
N VAL A 53 -0.40 5.44 -3.61
CA VAL A 53 0.78 5.92 -2.90
C VAL A 53 0.28 6.68 -1.68
N ILE A 54 0.82 6.38 -0.50
CA ILE A 54 0.52 7.06 0.75
C ILE A 54 1.67 8.01 1.06
N ASP A 55 1.32 9.28 1.26
CA ASP A 55 2.24 10.36 1.60
C ASP A 55 2.96 10.13 2.95
N PRO A 56 4.12 10.77 3.15
CA PRO A 56 4.85 10.64 4.41
C PRO A 56 4.07 11.23 5.58
N GLY A 57 4.12 10.54 6.72
CA GLY A 57 3.42 10.94 7.94
C GLY A 57 1.90 10.79 7.89
N SER A 58 1.36 9.98 6.97
CA SER A 58 -0.06 9.71 6.89
C SER A 58 -0.55 8.88 8.09
N GLY A 59 -1.82 9.06 8.46
CA GLY A 59 -2.50 8.23 9.47
C GLY A 59 -2.82 6.81 8.99
N LEU A 60 -3.58 6.08 9.80
CA LEU A 60 -4.11 4.76 9.43
C LEU A 60 -4.93 4.85 8.15
N THR A 61 -4.47 4.18 7.11
CA THR A 61 -5.05 4.17 5.76
C THR A 61 -5.36 2.74 5.38
N TRP A 62 -6.52 2.50 4.79
CA TRP A 62 -6.89 1.18 4.30
C TRP A 62 -6.26 0.93 2.92
N THR A 63 -5.40 -0.08 2.84
CA THR A 63 -4.57 -0.43 1.66
C THR A 63 -5.19 -1.53 0.80
N GLY A 64 -6.29 -2.13 1.25
CA GLY A 64 -7.02 -3.16 0.51
C GLY A 64 -6.79 -4.57 1.03
N LEU A 65 -7.60 -5.49 0.53
CA LEU A 65 -7.67 -6.87 0.99
C LEU A 65 -6.56 -7.69 0.32
N TRP A 66 -5.61 -8.22 1.12
CA TRP A 66 -4.42 -8.95 0.65
C TRP A 66 -3.42 -8.13 -0.19
N SER A 67 -3.49 -6.80 -0.11
CA SER A 67 -2.55 -5.90 -0.78
C SER A 67 -1.14 -5.99 -0.18
N SER A 68 -0.12 -5.68 -0.99
CA SER A 68 1.28 -5.61 -0.57
C SER A 68 1.75 -4.16 -0.41
N THR A 69 2.34 -3.85 0.74
CA THR A 69 2.90 -2.53 1.05
C THR A 69 4.41 -2.54 0.89
N HIS A 70 4.96 -1.57 0.16
CA HIS A 70 6.41 -1.35 0.08
C HIS A 70 6.77 0.09 0.44
N LEU A 71 7.62 0.25 1.45
CA LEU A 71 8.05 1.54 1.96
C LEU A 71 9.30 2.01 1.23
N TYR A 72 9.25 3.24 0.74
CA TYR A 72 10.37 3.96 0.16
C TYR A 72 10.78 5.15 1.04
N PRO A 73 12.07 5.47 1.16
CA PRO A 73 12.50 6.64 1.92
C PRO A 73 12.02 7.93 1.24
N ALA A 74 11.30 8.76 1.98
CA ALA A 74 10.83 10.06 1.56
C ALA A 74 11.94 11.09 1.85
N GLN A 75 12.90 11.24 0.94
CA GLN A 75 13.88 12.32 1.04
C GLN A 75 13.28 13.64 0.57
N GLN A 76 13.23 14.63 1.46
CA GLN A 76 12.98 16.02 1.07
C GLN A 76 14.21 16.56 0.33
N ARG A 77 14.08 16.84 -0.98
CA ARG A 77 15.13 17.52 -1.75
C ARG A 77 15.09 19.01 -1.45
N PHE A 78 16.15 19.54 -0.82
CA PHE A 78 16.37 20.97 -0.68
C PHE A 78 17.11 21.49 -1.91
N TRP A 79 16.44 22.33 -2.71
CA TRP A 79 17.09 23.06 -3.80
C TRP A 79 17.40 24.48 -3.32
N ALA A 80 18.68 24.83 -3.31
CA ALA A 80 19.07 26.23 -3.11
C ALA A 80 18.73 27.00 -4.39
N ALA A 81 17.71 27.85 -4.33
CA ALA A 81 17.45 28.82 -5.39
C ALA A 81 18.56 29.88 -5.36
N THR A 82 19.59 29.72 -6.20
CA THR A 82 20.63 30.74 -6.36
C THR A 82 20.12 31.83 -7.29
N SER A 83 19.98 33.05 -6.78
CA SER A 83 19.53 34.24 -7.53
C SER A 83 20.65 34.95 -8.30
N SER A 84 21.80 34.30 -8.53
CA SER A 84 22.92 34.91 -9.24
C SER A 84 22.65 34.98 -10.75
N PRO A 85 22.59 36.17 -11.38
CA PRO A 85 22.20 36.34 -12.78
C PRO A 85 23.19 35.79 -13.83
N GLY A 86 24.14 34.90 -13.47
CA GLY A 86 25.23 34.53 -14.37
C GLY A 86 25.83 33.13 -14.21
N CYS A 87 25.30 32.27 -13.33
CA CYS A 87 25.86 30.91 -13.16
C CYS A 87 24.83 29.86 -13.57
N GLY A 88 24.86 29.51 -14.86
CA GLY A 88 23.90 28.57 -15.44
C GLY A 88 24.37 28.00 -16.78
N SER A 89 25.51 27.31 -16.82
CA SER A 89 25.68 26.22 -17.80
C SER A 89 26.64 25.14 -17.27
N PRO A 90 26.36 23.84 -17.49
CA PRO A 90 27.16 22.75 -16.89
C PRO A 90 28.50 22.47 -17.60
N TRP A 91 28.88 23.23 -18.63
CA TRP A 91 29.92 22.85 -19.59
C TRP A 91 31.04 23.89 -19.72
N SER A 92 31.59 24.36 -18.60
CA SER A 92 32.83 25.14 -18.61
C SER A 92 33.86 24.54 -17.66
N ARG A 93 34.53 23.49 -18.13
CA ARG A 93 35.92 23.20 -17.78
C ARG A 93 36.65 22.80 -19.04
#